data_AF-G9FSG9-F1
#
_entry.id   AF-G9FSG9-F1
#
_cell.length_a   1.000
_cell.length_b   1.000
_cell.length_c   1.000
_cell.angle_alpha   90.00
_cell.angle_beta   90.00
_cell.angle_gamma   90.00
#
_symmetry.space_group_name_H-M   'P 1'
#
loop_
_entity.id
_entity.type
_entity.pdbx_description
1 polymer ?
#
loop_
_entity_poly.entity_id
_entity_poly.type
_entity_poly.pdbx_seq_one_letter_code
_entity_poly.pdbx_strand_id
1 'polypeptide(L)'
;EVDWMYLWDLALRKGRLGYIKYILKSSLMKLPIFSWGFHILEFIPVERKWEVDEAIMRKKLSAFKDPQDPLWLAVFPEGTDYTEQKCIKSQQFAAENGLPILRNVLLPKTKG
;
A
#
# COMPACT_ATOMS: atom_id res chain seq x y z
N GLU A 1 5.78 5.48 10.52
CA GLU A 1 5.69 6.30 9.29
C GLU A 1 4.24 6.77 9.10
N VAL A 2 4.04 7.96 8.52
CA VAL A 2 2.71 8.64 8.46
C VAL A 2 2.37 9.05 7.01
N ASP A 3 3.04 8.43 6.04
CA ASP A 3 3.04 8.86 4.64
C ASP A 3 1.65 8.79 3.99
N TRP A 4 0.85 7.83 4.44
CA TRP A 4 -0.54 7.69 4.04
C TRP A 4 -1.37 8.95 4.36
N MET A 5 -1.06 9.69 5.43
CA MET A 5 -1.80 10.91 5.80
C MET A 5 -1.53 12.06 4.83
N TYR A 6 -0.35 12.16 4.23
CA TYR A 6 -0.08 13.19 3.22
C TYR A 6 -0.90 12.96 1.95
N LEU A 7 -0.99 11.70 1.50
CA LEU A 7 -1.86 11.33 0.36
C LEU A 7 -3.33 11.58 0.69
N TRP A 8 -3.74 11.34 1.94
CA TRP A 8 -5.09 11.59 2.43
C TRP A 8 -5.44 13.07 2.44
N ASP A 9 -4.56 13.92 2.98
CA ASP A 9 -4.73 15.38 2.99
C ASP A 9 -4.80 15.92 1.57
N LEU A 10 -3.95 15.41 0.66
CA LEU A 10 -4.02 15.76 -0.76
C LEU A 10 -5.36 15.37 -1.38
N ALA A 11 -5.84 14.15 -1.16
CA ALA A 11 -7.14 13.69 -1.65
C ALA A 11 -8.28 14.53 -1.09
N LEU A 12 -8.24 14.88 0.20
CA LEU A 12 -9.20 15.76 0.84
C LEU A 12 -9.24 17.14 0.16
N ARG A 13 -8.07 17.77 -0.03
CA ARG A 13 -7.96 19.10 -0.69
C ARG A 13 -8.42 19.09 -2.15
N LYS A 14 -8.39 17.94 -2.82
CA LYS A 14 -8.87 17.77 -4.19
C LYS A 14 -10.34 17.35 -4.27
N GLY A 15 -11.02 17.18 -3.13
CA GLY A 15 -12.40 16.68 -3.09
C GLY A 15 -12.50 15.24 -3.59
N ARG A 16 -11.43 14.44 -3.43
CA ARG A 16 -11.31 13.07 -3.94
C ARG A 16 -11.24 12.00 -2.85
N LEU A 17 -11.67 12.32 -1.64
CA LEU A 17 -11.49 11.42 -0.51
C LEU A 17 -12.22 10.07 -0.65
N GLY A 18 -13.38 10.02 -1.30
CA GLY A 18 -14.09 8.75 -1.55
C GLY A 18 -13.39 7.83 -2.57
N TYR A 19 -12.51 8.40 -3.40
CA TYR A 19 -11.86 7.73 -4.51
C TYR A 19 -10.48 7.16 -4.16
N ILE A 20 -9.87 7.60 -3.04
CA ILE A 20 -8.57 7.09 -2.61
C ILE A 20 -8.73 5.76 -1.88
N LYS A 21 -8.06 4.72 -2.39
CA LYS A 21 -8.05 3.37 -1.85
C LYS A 21 -6.62 2.98 -1.50
N TYR A 22 -6.42 2.44 -0.32
CA TYR A 22 -5.11 1.99 0.16
C TYR A 22 -5.01 0.47 0.13
N ILE A 23 -3.83 -0.04 -0.24
CA ILE A 23 -3.44 -1.42 0.04
C ILE A 23 -2.70 -1.44 1.37
N LEU A 24 -3.23 -2.17 2.36
CA LEU A 24 -2.73 -2.10 3.73
C LEU A 24 -2.76 -3.46 4.44
N LYS A 25 -1.95 -3.60 5.49
CA LYS A 25 -1.83 -4.87 6.23
C LYS A 25 -3.15 -5.24 6.89
N SER A 26 -3.64 -6.46 6.66
CA SER A 26 -4.91 -6.97 7.19
C SER A 26 -5.05 -6.84 8.71
N SER A 27 -3.95 -6.91 9.46
CA SER A 27 -3.95 -6.73 10.92
C SER A 27 -4.49 -5.36 11.35
N LEU A 28 -4.36 -4.32 10.51
CA LEU A 28 -4.91 -2.99 10.79
C LEU A 28 -6.45 -2.99 10.71
N MET A 29 -7.05 -3.89 9.92
CA MET A 29 -8.51 -4.05 9.85
C MET A 29 -9.12 -4.60 11.13
N LYS A 30 -8.31 -5.22 12.00
CA LYS A 30 -8.76 -5.84 13.26
C LYS A 30 -8.86 -4.84 14.41
N LEU A 31 -8.52 -3.56 14.18
CA LEU A 31 -8.61 -2.52 15.21
C LEU A 31 -10.07 -2.08 15.40
N PRO A 32 -10.63 -2.16 16.63
CA PRO A 32 -12.07 -2.03 16.87
C PRO A 32 -12.67 -0.67 16.48
N ILE A 33 -11.87 0.41 16.48
CA ILE A 33 -12.32 1.76 16.11
C ILE A 33 -12.16 2.02 14.60
N PHE A 34 -11.09 1.51 13.99
CA PHE A 34 -10.75 1.82 12.60
C PHE A 34 -11.34 0.84 11.59
N SER A 35 -11.75 -0.35 12.05
CA SER A 35 -12.25 -1.43 11.19
C SER A 35 -13.40 -0.97 10.29
N TRP A 36 -14.42 -0.31 10.86
CA TRP A 36 -15.59 0.15 10.09
C TRP A 36 -15.22 1.23 9.07
N GLY A 37 -14.34 2.16 9.44
CA GLY A 37 -13.87 3.20 8.53
C GLY A 37 -13.17 2.63 7.30
N PHE A 38 -12.30 1.63 7.50
CA PHE A 38 -11.59 0.99 6.38
C PHE A 38 -12.52 0.19 5.46
N HIS A 39 -13.59 -0.39 6.00
CA HIS A 39 -14.61 -1.05 5.19
C HIS A 39 -15.42 -0.04 4.35
N ILE A 40 -15.84 1.08 4.94
CA ILE A 40 -16.59 2.14 4.24
C ILE A 40 -15.75 2.76 3.12
N LEU A 41 -14.45 2.92 3.35
CA LEU A 41 -13.52 3.48 2.36
C LEU A 41 -13.04 2.46 1.33
N GLU A 42 -13.44 1.19 1.47
CA GLU A 42 -13.12 0.08 0.57
C GLU A 42 -11.63 -0.18 0.40
N PHE A 43 -10.85 -0.09 1.48
CA PHE A 43 -9.44 -0.43 1.45
C PHE A 43 -9.21 -1.91 1.15
N ILE A 44 -8.05 -2.22 0.58
CA ILE A 44 -7.67 -3.57 0.16
C ILE A 44 -6.75 -4.15 1.24
N PRO A 45 -7.22 -5.06 2.10
CA PRO A 45 -6.37 -5.70 3.09
C PRO A 45 -5.48 -6.77 2.44
N VAL A 46 -4.24 -6.85 2.90
CA VAL A 46 -3.26 -7.88 2.49
C VAL A 46 -2.60 -8.54 3.70
N GLU A 47 -2.46 -9.86 3.68
CA GLU A 47 -1.73 -10.67 4.67
C GLU A 47 -0.22 -10.67 4.42
N ARG A 48 0.23 -10.15 3.25
CA ARG A 48 1.60 -10.21 2.73
C ARG A 48 2.02 -11.66 2.40
N LYS A 49 1.07 -12.41 1.85
CA LYS A 49 1.27 -13.75 1.33
C LYS A 49 0.56 -13.83 -0.01
N TRP A 50 1.34 -13.85 -1.09
CA TRP A 50 0.79 -13.78 -2.45
C TRP A 50 -0.30 -14.84 -2.70
N GLU A 51 -0.12 -16.05 -2.16
CA GLU A 51 -1.05 -17.17 -2.32
C GLU A 51 -2.45 -16.88 -1.76
N VAL A 52 -2.53 -16.02 -0.75
CA VAL A 52 -3.79 -15.58 -0.14
C VAL A 52 -4.29 -14.30 -0.78
N ASP A 53 -3.39 -13.35 -1.00
CA ASP A 53 -3.72 -11.98 -1.38
C ASP A 53 -4.10 -11.85 -2.86
N GLU A 54 -3.59 -12.72 -3.75
CA GLU A 54 -3.82 -12.62 -5.19
C GLU A 54 -5.32 -12.61 -5.54
N ALA A 55 -6.09 -13.56 -4.99
CA ALA A 55 -7.51 -13.68 -5.29
C ALA A 55 -8.31 -12.47 -4.78
N ILE A 56 -7.95 -11.96 -3.59
CA ILE A 56 -8.60 -10.79 -2.98
C ILE A 56 -8.29 -9.54 -3.80
N MET A 57 -7.02 -9.32 -4.13
CA MET A 57 -6.57 -8.18 -4.94
C MET A 57 -7.20 -8.20 -6.32
N ARG A 58 -7.20 -9.35 -7.01
CA ARG A 58 -7.84 -9.48 -8.33
C ARG A 58 -9.33 -9.15 -8.28
N LYS A 59 -10.05 -9.66 -7.27
CA LYS A 59 -11.48 -9.39 -7.08
C LYS A 59 -11.75 -7.90 -6.86
N LYS A 60 -11.01 -7.27 -5.94
CA LYS A 60 -11.18 -5.84 -5.61
C LYS A 60 -10.80 -4.93 -6.77
N LEU A 61 -9.62 -5.12 -7.36
CA LEU A 61 -9.16 -4.30 -8.49
C LEU A 61 -10.04 -4.50 -9.74
N SER A 62 -10.66 -5.66 -9.91
CA SER A 62 -11.63 -5.87 -11.01
C SER A 62 -12.94 -5.12 -10.80
N ALA A 63 -13.33 -4.81 -9.56
CA ALA A 63 -14.50 -3.98 -9.28
C ALA A 63 -14.24 -2.49 -9.58
N PHE A 64 -13.00 -2.02 -9.47
CA PHE A 64 -12.62 -0.62 -9.69
C PHE A 64 -12.29 -0.27 -11.15
N LYS A 65 -13.03 -0.83 -12.10
CA LYS A 65 -12.79 -0.63 -13.55
C LYS A 65 -13.71 0.38 -14.21
N ASP A 66 -14.71 0.89 -13.50
CA ASP A 66 -15.67 1.84 -14.05
C ASP A 66 -15.00 3.19 -14.35
N PRO A 67 -14.94 3.64 -15.62
CA PRO A 67 -14.35 4.94 -15.96
C PRO A 67 -15.10 6.15 -15.38
N GLN A 68 -16.36 5.98 -14.99
CA GLN A 68 -17.15 7.04 -14.35
C GLN A 68 -16.86 7.16 -12.85
N ASP A 69 -16.20 6.15 -12.26
CA ASP A 69 -15.77 6.12 -10.86
C ASP A 69 -14.24 6.20 -10.78
N PRO A 70 -13.65 7.42 -10.69
CA PRO A 70 -12.20 7.57 -10.73
C PRO A 70 -11.54 6.90 -9.52
N LEU A 71 -10.45 6.17 -9.74
CA LEU A 71 -9.69 5.49 -8.68
C LEU A 71 -8.37 6.19 -8.39
N TRP A 72 -8.09 6.47 -7.12
CA TRP A 72 -6.77 6.84 -6.62
C TRP A 72 -6.21 5.67 -5.80
N LEU A 73 -5.36 4.85 -6.40
CA LEU A 73 -4.77 3.69 -5.71
C LEU A 73 -3.42 4.05 -5.08
N ALA A 74 -3.33 3.97 -3.75
CA ALA A 74 -2.10 4.18 -3.00
C ALA A 74 -1.48 2.84 -2.58
N VAL A 75 -0.21 2.64 -2.97
CA VAL A 75 0.55 1.40 -2.70
C VAL A 75 1.95 1.76 -2.21
N PHE A 76 2.38 1.10 -1.13
CA PHE A 76 3.74 1.18 -0.59
C PHE A 76 4.43 -0.18 -0.82
N PRO A 77 5.06 -0.38 -1.99
CA PRO A 77 5.56 -1.69 -2.41
C PRO A 77 6.75 -2.19 -1.57
N GLU A 78 7.38 -1.33 -0.78
CA GLU A 78 8.40 -1.68 0.22
C GLU A 78 7.83 -2.63 1.29
N GLY A 79 6.52 -2.50 1.56
CA GLY A 79 5.79 -3.34 2.51
C GLY A 79 6.20 -3.12 3.97
N THR A 80 6.98 -2.09 4.28
CA THR A 80 7.42 -1.75 5.63
C THR A 80 7.88 -0.31 5.72
N ASP A 81 7.74 0.26 6.92
CA ASP A 81 8.27 1.58 7.26
C ASP A 81 9.77 1.68 6.99
N TYR A 82 10.14 2.81 6.39
CA TYR A 82 11.53 3.16 6.14
C TYR A 82 12.30 3.36 7.46
N THR A 83 13.48 2.75 7.53
CA THR A 83 14.48 3.08 8.55
C THR A 83 15.86 3.03 7.90
N GLU A 84 16.80 3.83 8.40
CA GLU A 84 18.17 3.86 7.86
C GLU A 84 18.82 2.47 7.86
N GLN A 85 18.62 1.70 8.93
CA GLN A 85 19.09 0.31 9.01
C GLN A 85 18.49 -0.60 7.93
N LYS A 86 17.20 -0.44 7.60
CA LYS A 86 16.55 -1.20 6.51
C LYS A 86 17.04 -0.73 5.15
N CYS A 87 17.31 0.56 4.99
CA CYS A 87 17.89 1.11 3.76
C CYS A 87 19.26 0.51 3.48
N ILE A 88 20.17 0.50 4.47
CA ILE A 88 21.50 -0.11 4.33
C ILE A 88 21.38 -1.59 3.92
N LYS A 89 20.51 -2.37 4.58
CA LYS A 89 20.26 -3.76 4.20
C LYS A 89 19.69 -3.91 2.79
N SER A 90 18.76 -3.04 2.41
CA SER A 90 18.19 -3.02 1.07
C SER A 90 19.24 -2.68 0.01
N GLN A 91 20.19 -1.79 0.31
CA GLN A 91 21.29 -1.42 -0.58
C GLN A 91 22.31 -2.55 -0.74
N GLN A 92 22.63 -3.26 0.35
CA GLN A 92 23.48 -4.46 0.32
C GLN A 92 22.87 -5.54 -0.56
N PHE A 93 21.59 -5.87 -0.32
CA PHE A 93 20.84 -6.80 -1.16
C PHE A 93 20.80 -6.35 -2.63
N ALA A 94 20.62 -5.04 -2.87
CA ALA A 94 20.61 -4.49 -4.22
C ALA A 94 21.95 -4.73 -4.95
N ALA A 95 23.06 -4.42 -4.28
CA ALA A 95 24.40 -4.59 -4.83
C ALA A 95 24.73 -6.06 -5.13
N GLU A 96 24.34 -6.99 -4.24
CA GLU A 96 24.55 -8.44 -4.41
C GLU A 96 23.75 -9.01 -5.58
N ASN A 97 22.56 -8.47 -5.85
CA ASN A 97 21.64 -8.98 -6.88
C ASN A 97 21.67 -8.14 -8.18
N GLY A 98 22.59 -7.18 -8.30
CA GLY A 98 22.69 -6.31 -9.47
C GLY A 98 21.47 -5.40 -9.68
N LEU A 99 20.75 -5.07 -8.61
CA LEU A 99 19.58 -4.17 -8.62
C LEU A 99 20.02 -2.72 -8.37
N PRO A 100 19.18 -1.73 -8.76
CA PRO A 100 19.47 -0.33 -8.49
C PRO A 100 19.56 -0.03 -6.99
N ILE A 101 20.62 0.68 -6.60
CA ILE A 101 20.86 1.09 -5.21
C ILE A 101 20.04 2.36 -4.92
N LEU A 102 18.99 2.23 -4.11
CA LEU A 102 18.09 3.31 -3.74
C LEU A 102 18.53 3.96 -2.42
N ARG A 103 18.43 5.29 -2.32
CA ARG A 103 18.91 6.07 -1.17
C ARG A 103 17.80 6.62 -0.25
N ASN A 104 16.63 6.88 -0.82
CA ASN A 104 15.51 7.51 -0.12
C ASN A 104 14.32 6.55 0.10
N VAL A 105 14.34 5.40 -0.57
CA VAL A 105 13.28 4.38 -0.54
C VAL A 105 13.89 3.00 -0.48
N LEU A 106 13.11 1.99 -0.10
CA LEU A 106 13.55 0.59 -0.10
C LEU A 106 13.22 -0.08 -1.43
N LEU A 107 13.83 -1.23 -1.71
CA LEU A 107 13.44 -2.02 -2.86
C LEU A 107 12.01 -2.56 -2.70
N PRO A 108 11.21 -2.56 -3.78
CA PRO A 108 9.86 -3.11 -3.74
C PRO A 108 9.88 -4.63 -3.56
N LYS A 109 8.95 -5.14 -2.75
CA LYS A 109 8.74 -6.58 -2.57
C LYS A 109 7.72 -7.07 -3.59
N THR A 110 8.16 -7.94 -4.49
CA THR A 110 7.33 -8.43 -5.60
C THR A 110 6.40 -9.59 -5.23
N LYS A 111 6.58 -10.22 -4.06
CA LYS A 111 5.78 -11.40 -3.63
C LYS A 111 5.15 -11.27 -2.22
N GLY A 112 5.22 -10.08 -1.62
CA GLY A 112 4.89 -9.88 -0.19
C GLY A 112 6.11 -9.95 0.72
#